data_AF-A0A938E8T9-F1
#
_entry.id   AF-A0A938E8T9-F1
#
_cell.length_a   1.000
_cell.length_b   1.000
_cell.length_c   1.000
_cell.angle_alpha   90.00
_cell.angle_beta   90.00
_cell.angle_gamma   90.00
#
_symmetry.space_group_name_H-M   'P 1'
#
loop_
_entity.id
_entity.type
_entity.pdbx_description
1 polymer ?
#
loop_
_entity_poly.entity_id
_entity_poly.type
_entity_poly.pdbx_seq_one_letter_code
_entity_poly.pdbx_strand_id
1 'polypeptide(L)'
;MTAVVDSARHEWAEGHRRFLAAARDPAVADRLYAHLELVLGDLRRRTGSAFTLAELAGEHAEAERWIRGLLEEHAADGWATTLTTVQAAAFHLASRSATDYEA
;
A
#
# COMPACT_ATOMS: atom_id res chain seq x y z
N MET A 1 1.34 13.14 -17.05
CA MET A 1 0.65 12.10 -16.25
C MET A 1 1.50 10.84 -16.13
N THR A 2 2.05 10.32 -17.23
CA THR A 2 2.92 9.12 -17.25
C THR A 2 4.11 9.16 -16.28
N ALA A 3 4.89 10.26 -16.26
CA ALA A 3 6.04 10.36 -15.35
C ALA A 3 5.68 10.30 -13.85
N VAL A 4 4.50 10.79 -13.45
CA VAL A 4 4.03 10.70 -12.05
C VAL A 4 3.67 9.26 -11.71
N VAL A 5 2.98 8.56 -12.63
CA VAL A 5 2.64 7.15 -12.47
C VAL A 5 3.90 6.29 -12.40
N ASP A 6 4.88 6.52 -13.27
CA ASP A 6 6.13 5.76 -13.28
C ASP A 6 6.93 5.95 -11.98
N SER A 7 7.01 7.19 -11.49
CA SER A 7 7.64 7.50 -10.21
C SER A 7 6.92 6.80 -9.05
N ALA A 8 5.59 6.86 -9.02
CA ALA A 8 4.79 6.22 -7.98
C ALA A 8 4.97 4.69 -8.02
N ARG A 9 4.91 4.07 -9.20
CA ARG A 9 5.18 2.62 -9.37
C ARG A 9 6.56 2.23 -8.89
N HIS A 10 7.58 3.05 -9.17
CA HIS A 10 8.94 2.80 -8.71
C HIS A 10 9.02 2.84 -7.18
N GLU A 11 8.44 3.86 -6.55
CA GLU A 11 8.37 4.02 -5.10
C GLU A 11 7.66 2.82 -4.45
N TRP A 12 6.50 2.42 -4.97
CA TRP A 12 5.74 1.28 -4.48
C TRP A 12 6.52 -0.03 -4.59
N ALA A 13 7.18 -0.27 -5.74
CA ALA A 13 8.00 -1.46 -5.93
C ALA A 13 9.20 -1.50 -4.98
N GLU A 14 9.82 -0.37 -4.69
CA GLU A 14 10.90 -0.28 -3.71
C GLU A 14 10.40 -0.49 -2.28
N GLY A 15 9.30 0.14 -1.90
CA GLY A 15 8.67 -0.06 -0.60
C GLY A 15 8.17 -1.49 -0.38
N HIS A 16 7.62 -2.14 -1.41
CA HIS A 16 7.27 -3.56 -1.34
C HIS A 16 8.50 -4.46 -1.14
N ARG A 17 9.65 -4.14 -1.76
CA ARG A 17 10.91 -4.85 -1.48
C ARG A 17 11.35 -4.68 -0.02
N ARG A 18 11.22 -3.47 0.54
CA ARG A 18 11.50 -3.21 1.97
C ARG A 18 10.54 -3.97 2.87
N PHE A 19 9.26 -4.03 2.52
CA PHE A 19 8.24 -4.82 3.23
C PHE A 19 8.64 -6.29 3.28
N LEU A 20 8.96 -6.90 2.12
CA LEU A 20 9.37 -8.30 2.05
C LEU A 20 10.67 -8.57 2.82
N ALA A 21 11.60 -7.61 2.87
CA ALA A 21 12.81 -7.73 3.66
C ALA A 21 12.53 -7.69 5.16
N ALA A 22 11.67 -6.79 5.63
CA ALA A 22 11.26 -6.69 7.03
C ALA A 22 10.46 -7.92 7.49
N ALA A 23 9.57 -8.42 6.62
CA ALA A 23 8.77 -9.61 6.89
C ALA A 23 9.58 -10.92 6.95
N ARG A 24 10.91 -10.89 6.73
CA ARG A 24 11.78 -12.04 6.97
C ARG A 24 12.01 -12.30 8.46
N ASP A 25 11.82 -11.29 9.31
CA ASP A 25 11.87 -11.46 10.75
C ASP A 25 10.50 -11.96 11.26
N PRO A 26 10.41 -13.21 11.76
CA PRO A 26 9.16 -13.78 12.23
C PRO A 26 8.52 -12.98 13.37
N ALA A 27 9.30 -12.22 14.15
CA ALA A 27 8.79 -11.43 15.26
C ALA A 27 7.89 -10.27 14.81
N VAL A 28 8.04 -9.80 13.57
CA VAL A 28 7.26 -8.68 13.01
C VAL A 28 6.42 -9.07 11.80
N ALA A 29 6.66 -10.25 11.20
CA ALA A 29 6.02 -10.70 9.97
C ALA A 29 4.49 -10.73 10.09
N ASP A 30 3.95 -11.44 11.09
CA ASP A 30 2.50 -11.60 11.27
C ASP A 30 1.78 -10.25 11.35
N ARG A 31 2.37 -9.32 12.10
CA ARG A 31 1.85 -7.96 12.28
C ARG A 31 1.92 -7.13 10.99
N LEU A 32 3.03 -7.21 10.27
CA LEU A 32 3.20 -6.52 8.99
C LEU A 32 2.17 -6.99 7.96
N TYR A 33 1.94 -8.31 7.87
CA TYR A 33 0.92 -8.87 6.99
C TYR A 33 -0.49 -8.49 7.44
N ALA A 34 -0.80 -8.49 8.73
CA ALA A 34 -2.09 -8.03 9.23
C ALA A 34 -2.36 -6.55 8.88
N HIS A 35 -1.37 -5.66 9.04
CA HIS A 35 -1.51 -4.27 8.63
C HIS A 35 -1.71 -4.13 7.11
N LEU A 36 -0.97 -4.91 6.32
CA LEU A 36 -1.10 -4.95 4.87
C LEU A 36 -2.48 -5.39 4.42
N GLU A 37 -3.04 -6.44 5.02
CA GLU A 37 -4.38 -6.94 4.69
C GLU A 37 -5.46 -5.89 5.00
N LEU A 38 -5.36 -5.22 6.15
CA LEU A 38 -6.28 -4.13 6.51
C LEU A 38 -6.23 -2.99 5.49
N VAL A 39 -5.02 -2.50 5.17
CA VAL A 39 -4.82 -1.40 4.23
C VAL A 39 -5.25 -1.78 2.82
N LEU A 40 -4.92 -2.99 2.35
CA LEU A 40 -5.31 -3.46 1.02
C LEU A 40 -6.84 -3.62 0.91
N GLY A 41 -7.49 -4.06 1.98
CA GLY A 41 -8.95 -4.15 2.06
C GLY A 41 -9.62 -2.78 1.93
N ASP A 42 -9.13 -1.77 2.66
CA ASP A 42 -9.67 -0.41 2.57
C ASP A 42 -9.35 0.26 1.24
N LEU A 43 -8.13 0.09 0.72
CA LEU A 43 -7.73 0.58 -0.59
C LEU A 43 -8.67 0.08 -1.68
N ARG A 44 -8.99 -1.22 -1.69
CA ARG A 44 -9.92 -1.81 -2.65
C ARG A 44 -11.36 -1.28 -2.50
N ARG A 45 -11.79 -0.91 -1.29
CA ARG A 45 -13.09 -0.24 -1.09
C ARG A 45 -13.11 1.16 -1.69
N ARG A 46 -12.00 1.90 -1.58
CA ARG A 46 -11.84 3.26 -2.11
C ARG A 46 -11.72 3.29 -3.63
N THR A 47 -10.88 2.44 -4.20
CA THR A 47 -10.64 2.38 -5.65
C THR A 47 -11.75 1.68 -6.42
N GLY A 48 -12.57 0.86 -5.76
CA GLY A 48 -13.56 0.01 -6.41
C GLY A 48 -12.92 -1.15 -7.18
N SER A 49 -13.74 -1.81 -8.01
CA SER A 49 -13.34 -3.01 -8.78
C SER A 49 -12.61 -2.72 -10.09
N ALA A 50 -12.71 -1.50 -10.62
CA ALA A 50 -12.06 -1.08 -11.85
C ALA A 50 -11.46 0.32 -11.64
N PHE A 51 -10.15 0.41 -11.76
CA PHE A 51 -9.38 1.65 -11.62
C PHE A 51 -8.13 1.57 -12.51
N THR A 52 -7.58 2.73 -12.84
CA THR A 52 -6.34 2.92 -13.59
C THR A 52 -5.16 3.18 -12.65
N LEU A 53 -3.94 3.05 -13.17
CA LEU A 53 -2.72 3.40 -12.44
C LEU A 53 -2.69 4.89 -12.07
N ALA A 54 -3.28 5.76 -12.90
CA ALA A 54 -3.38 7.20 -12.62
C ALA A 54 -4.31 7.50 -11.45
N GLU A 55 -5.47 6.84 -11.37
CA GLU A 55 -6.39 6.95 -10.23
C GLU A 55 -5.74 6.41 -8.96
N LEU A 56 -5.05 5.27 -9.04
CA LEU A 56 -4.31 4.72 -7.91
C LEU A 56 -3.20 5.68 -7.43
N ALA A 57 -2.49 6.35 -8.34
CA ALA A 57 -1.50 7.36 -7.97
C ALA A 57 -2.12 8.61 -7.31
N GLY A 58 -3.35 8.97 -7.70
CA GLY A 58 -4.13 10.01 -7.00
C GLY A 58 -4.46 9.62 -5.57
N GLU A 59 -4.96 8.39 -5.36
CA GLU A 59 -5.24 7.86 -4.02
C GLU A 59 -3.99 7.77 -3.14
N HIS A 60 -2.81 7.55 -3.72
CA HIS A 60 -1.55 7.50 -2.99
C HIS A 60 -1.20 8.83 -2.30
N ALA A 61 -1.53 9.97 -2.93
CA ALA A 61 -1.21 11.30 -2.39
C ALA A 61 -1.95 11.59 -1.06
N GLU A 62 -3.15 11.05 -0.91
CA GLU A 62 -3.97 11.20 0.32
C GLU A 62 -3.87 9.98 1.25
N ALA A 63 -3.08 8.96 0.87
CA ALA A 63 -3.03 7.65 1.52
C ALA A 63 -2.64 7.70 2.99
N GLU A 64 -1.60 8.46 3.30
CA GLU A 64 -1.05 8.48 4.66
C GLU A 64 -2.09 8.86 5.70
N ARG A 65 -2.96 9.84 5.40
CA ARG A 65 -3.99 10.34 6.33
C ARG A 65 -5.00 9.25 6.66
N TRP A 66 -5.53 8.57 5.65
CA TRP A 66 -6.56 7.56 5.90
C TRP A 66 -5.99 6.22 6.36
N ILE A 67 -4.77 5.85 5.96
CA ILE A 67 -4.09 4.66 6.47
C ILE A 67 -3.79 4.82 7.96
N ARG A 68 -3.33 6.01 8.38
CA ARG A 68 -3.16 6.34 9.80
C ARG A 68 -4.46 6.13 10.57
N GLY A 69 -5.55 6.75 10.13
CA GLY A 69 -6.86 6.62 10.77
C GLY A 69 -7.32 5.16 10.85
N LEU A 70 -7.17 4.40 9.77
CA LEU A 70 -7.54 2.98 9.72
C LEU A 70 -6.76 2.13 10.74
N LEU A 71 -5.45 2.33 10.84
CA LEU A 71 -4.59 1.57 11.76
C LEU A 71 -4.80 1.98 13.22
N GLU A 72 -5.09 3.27 13.48
CA GLU A 72 -5.49 3.77 14.79
C GLU A 72 -6.84 3.19 15.23
N GLU A 73 -7.85 3.18 14.35
CA GLU A 73 -9.19 2.62 14.60
C GLU A 73 -9.15 1.12 14.94
N HIS A 74 -8.22 0.37 14.33
CA HIS A 74 -8.04 -1.06 14.59
C HIS A 74 -7.04 -1.35 15.72
N ALA A 75 -6.54 -0.32 16.42
CA ALA A 75 -5.54 -0.43 17.48
C ALA A 75 -4.32 -1.30 17.07
N ALA A 76 -3.82 -1.09 15.85
CA ALA A 76 -2.85 -1.98 15.24
C ALA A 76 -1.43 -1.78 15.81
N ASP A 77 -0.92 -2.70 16.64
CA ASP A 77 0.31 -2.45 17.39
C ASP A 77 1.52 -2.04 16.53
N GLY A 78 2.28 -1.02 16.96
CA GLY A 78 3.49 -0.57 16.26
C GLY A 78 3.29 -0.13 14.80
N TRP A 79 2.07 0.26 14.42
CA TRP A 79 1.74 0.75 13.09
C TRP A 79 2.57 1.98 12.68
N ALA A 80 2.90 2.85 13.61
CA ALA A 80 3.56 4.13 13.33
C ALA A 80 4.93 3.97 12.63
N THR A 81 5.69 2.93 12.97
CA THR A 81 7.00 2.68 12.36
C THR A 81 6.91 1.87 11.06
N THR A 82 5.75 1.28 10.76
CA THR A 82 5.54 0.40 9.61
C THR A 82 4.67 1.02 8.52
N LEU A 83 3.97 2.13 8.81
CA LEU A 83 2.97 2.76 7.95
C LEU A 83 3.45 2.94 6.51
N THR A 84 4.58 3.61 6.30
CA THR A 84 5.07 3.93 4.94
C THR A 84 5.42 2.67 4.14
N THR A 85 5.94 1.64 4.82
CA THR A 85 6.30 0.36 4.21
C THR A 85 5.05 -0.45 3.85
N VAL A 86 4.05 -0.46 4.73
CA VAL A 86 2.75 -1.11 4.50
C VAL A 86 1.98 -0.41 3.37
N GLN A 87 1.95 0.92 3.37
CA GLN A 87 1.34 1.73 2.31
C GLN A 87 1.95 1.37 0.96
N ALA A 88 3.27 1.49 0.81
CA ALA A 88 3.92 1.21 -0.47
C ALA A 88 3.70 -0.24 -0.95
N ALA A 89 3.68 -1.22 -0.03
CA ALA A 89 3.35 -2.60 -0.36
C ALA A 89 1.90 -2.76 -0.84
N ALA A 90 0.92 -2.15 -0.16
CA ALA A 90 -0.48 -2.20 -0.55
C ALA A 90 -0.71 -1.62 -1.94
N PHE A 91 -0.12 -0.45 -2.22
CA PHE A 91 -0.21 0.19 -3.53
C PHE A 91 0.49 -0.61 -4.63
N HIS A 92 1.64 -1.22 -4.33
CA HIS A 92 2.30 -2.12 -5.28
C HIS A 92 1.41 -3.32 -5.64
N LEU A 93 0.79 -3.96 -4.65
CA LEU A 93 -0.09 -5.10 -4.86
C LEU A 93 -1.36 -4.70 -5.64
N ALA A 94 -1.98 -3.58 -5.27
CA ALA A 94 -3.16 -3.05 -5.95
C ALA A 94 -2.86 -2.67 -7.42
N SER A 95 -1.67 -2.14 -7.70
CA SER A 95 -1.30 -1.71 -9.06
C SER A 95 -1.46 -2.81 -10.11
N ARG A 96 -1.25 -4.08 -9.74
CA ARG A 96 -1.37 -5.24 -10.62
C ARG A 96 -2.81 -5.57 -11.03
N SER A 97 -3.79 -4.97 -10.35
CA SER A 97 -5.21 -5.12 -10.65
C SER A 97 -5.76 -3.92 -11.43
N ALA A 98 -4.93 -2.91 -11.74
CA ALA A 98 -5.34 -1.77 -12.54
C ALA A 98 -5.66 -2.22 -13.97
N THR A 99 -6.67 -1.60 -14.59
CA THR A 99 -7.17 -1.97 -15.92
C THR A 99 -6.18 -1.67 -17.04
N ASP A 100 -5.26 -0.75 -16.82
CA ASP A 100 -4.17 -0.33 -17.70
C ASP A 100 -2.79 -0.85 -17.24
N TYR A 101 -2.77 -1.88 -16.38
CA TYR A 101 -1.52 -2.49 -15.94
C TYR A 101 -0.87 -3.30 -17.07
N GLU A 102 0.27 -2.81 -17.53
CA GLU A 102 1.20 -3.55 -18.40
C GLU A 102 2.33 -4.16 -17.55
N ALA A 103 2.55 -5.47 -17.73
CA ALA A 103 3.47 -6.31 -16.95
C ALA A 103 4.94 -6.17 -17.36
#